data_AF-A0AAW9I6U1-F1
#
_entry.id   AF-A0AAW9I6U1-F1
#
_cell.length_a   1.000
_cell.length_b   1.000
_cell.length_c   1.000
_cell.angle_alpha   90.00
_cell.angle_beta   90.00
_cell.angle_gamma   90.00
#
_symmetry.space_group_name_H-M   'P 1'
#
loop_
_entity.id
_entity.type
_entity.pdbx_description
1 polymer ?
#
loop_
_entity_poly.entity_id
_entity_poly.type
_entity_poly.pdbx_seq_one_letter_code
_entity_poly.pdbx_strand_id
1 'polypeptide(L)'
;VIDYINKNVDSKVNTYLKKFVEDRKGHDRRYGIDPTKIKEELGWYPETTFEVGIVKTIKWYLDNKEWMDNVTSGEYLNYYNEMYR
;
A
#
# COMPACT_ATOMS: atom_id res chain seq x y z
N VAL A 1 6.20 9.73 -2.99
CA VAL A 1 5.29 9.45 -1.85
C VAL A 1 5.61 10.32 -0.63
N ILE A 2 6.82 10.26 -0.06
CA ILE A 2 7.18 11.09 1.11
C ILE A 2 6.93 12.58 0.85
N ASP A 3 7.34 13.11 -0.30
CA ASP A 3 7.09 14.52 -0.65
C ASP A 3 5.60 14.88 -0.68
N TYR A 4 4.76 13.98 -1.18
CA TYR A 4 3.30 14.17 -1.19
C TYR A 4 2.76 14.20 0.24
N ILE A 5 3.19 13.26 1.10
CA ILE A 5 2.75 13.21 2.50
C ILE A 5 3.21 14.46 3.26
N ASN A 6 4.46 14.88 3.09
CA ASN A 6 4.99 16.07 3.74
C ASN A 6 4.25 17.34 3.35
N LYS A 7 3.86 17.45 2.08
CA LYS A 7 3.15 18.62 1.56
C LYS A 7 1.66 18.65 1.97
N ASN A 8 1.01 17.49 2.10
CA ASN A 8 -0.46 17.44 2.17
C ASN A 8 -1.01 16.80 3.46
N VAL A 9 -0.19 16.14 4.28
CA VAL A 9 -0.65 15.30 5.40
C VAL A 9 0.13 15.60 6.68
N ASP A 10 1.43 15.29 6.71
CA ASP A 10 2.29 15.48 7.88
C ASP A 10 3.74 15.66 7.44
N SER A 11 4.29 16.86 7.69
CA SER A 11 5.65 17.26 7.34
C SER A 11 6.74 16.57 8.16
N LYS A 12 6.38 15.82 9.21
CA LYS A 12 7.33 15.07 10.03
C LYS A 12 7.65 13.70 9.43
N VAL A 13 6.86 13.22 8.46
CA VAL A 13 7.07 11.91 7.85
C VAL A 13 8.37 11.88 7.04
N ASN A 14 9.25 10.96 7.40
CA ASN A 14 10.55 10.81 6.77
C ASN A 14 11.00 9.34 6.78
N THR A 15 12.19 9.09 6.23
CA THR A 15 12.72 7.75 6.08
C THR A 15 13.11 7.07 7.40
N TYR A 16 13.27 7.81 8.50
CA TYR A 16 13.59 7.26 9.83
C TYR A 16 12.41 6.50 10.47
N LEU A 17 11.19 6.64 9.95
CA LEU A 17 10.04 5.83 10.39
C LEU A 17 10.11 4.37 9.90
N LYS A 18 11.07 4.03 9.03
CA LYS A 18 11.25 2.68 8.51
C LYS A 18 11.98 1.80 9.54
N LYS A 19 11.40 0.64 9.86
CA LYS A 19 12.03 -0.41 10.67
C LYS A 19 12.17 -1.68 9.83
N PHE A 20 13.37 -2.26 9.80
CA PHE A 20 13.58 -3.60 9.24
C PHE A 20 13.16 -4.65 10.27
N VAL A 21 12.45 -5.66 9.81
CA VAL A 21 11.99 -6.81 10.61
C VAL A 21 12.42 -8.09 9.92
N GLU A 22 12.25 -9.24 10.59
CA GLU A 22 12.56 -10.54 10.00
C GLU A 22 11.78 -10.76 8.70
N ASP A 23 12.44 -11.34 7.71
CA ASP A 23 11.82 -11.66 6.42
C ASP A 23 10.82 -12.82 6.55
N ARG A 24 9.83 -12.84 5.66
CA ARG A 24 8.80 -13.90 5.65
C ARG A 24 9.43 -15.22 5.17
N LYS A 25 9.16 -16.32 5.89
CA LYS A 25 9.51 -17.66 5.41
C LYS A 25 8.84 -17.93 4.06
N GLY A 26 9.64 -18.28 3.05
CA GLY A 26 9.16 -18.52 1.68
C GLY A 26 8.81 -17.25 0.90
N HIS A 27 9.46 -16.12 1.18
CA HIS A 27 9.23 -14.88 0.43
C HIS A 27 9.80 -14.97 -1.00
N ASP A 28 8.92 -15.14 -1.99
CA ASP A 28 9.28 -14.93 -3.39
C ASP A 28 9.70 -13.47 -3.61
N ARG A 29 10.93 -13.27 -4.09
CA ARG A 29 11.54 -11.93 -4.14
C ARG A 29 11.11 -11.08 -5.32
N ARG A 30 10.54 -11.69 -6.36
CA ARG A 30 10.21 -10.99 -7.60
C ARG A 30 9.00 -11.63 -8.28
N TYR A 31 7.97 -10.82 -8.45
CA TYR A 31 6.89 -11.08 -9.38
C TYR A 31 7.00 -10.14 -10.58
N GLY A 32 6.65 -10.64 -11.76
CA GLY A 32 6.58 -9.85 -12.99
C GLY A 32 5.58 -10.51 -13.92
N ILE A 33 4.67 -9.70 -14.46
CA ILE A 33 3.64 -10.12 -15.41
C ILE A 33 3.91 -9.41 -16.72
N ASP A 34 3.85 -10.15 -17.82
CA ASP A 34 3.87 -9.59 -19.17
C ASP A 34 2.41 -9.37 -19.64
N PRO A 35 1.95 -8.11 -19.76
CA PRO A 35 0.58 -7.80 -20.18
C PRO A 35 0.43 -7.72 -21.70
N THR A 36 1.44 -8.09 -22.50
CA THR A 36 1.43 -7.91 -23.97
C THR A 36 0.21 -8.54 -24.62
N LYS A 37 -0.16 -9.78 -24.22
CA LYS A 37 -1.30 -10.49 -24.79
C LYS A 37 -2.63 -9.74 -24.63
N ILE A 38 -2.97 -9.30 -23.42
CA ILE A 38 -4.24 -8.61 -23.16
C ILE A 38 -4.30 -7.24 -23.83
N LYS A 39 -3.13 -6.58 -23.93
CA LYS A 39 -2.97 -5.34 -24.67
C LYS A 39 -3.23 -5.52 -26.17
N GLU A 40 -2.69 -6.56 -26.78
CA GLU A 40 -2.81 -6.81 -28.22
C GLU A 40 -4.20 -7.34 -28.59
N GLU A 41 -4.73 -8.29 -27.82
CA GLU A 41 -5.99 -8.96 -28.14
C GLU A 41 -7.22 -8.12 -27.77
N LEU A 42 -7.16 -7.37 -26.66
CA LEU A 42 -8.31 -6.64 -26.13
C LEU A 42 -8.10 -5.12 -26.08
N GLY A 43 -6.93 -4.62 -26.46
CA GLY A 43 -6.63 -3.18 -26.39
C GLY A 43 -6.53 -2.64 -24.96
N TRP A 44 -6.41 -3.51 -23.96
CA TRP A 44 -6.41 -3.08 -22.56
C TRP A 44 -5.06 -2.46 -22.15
N TYR A 45 -5.13 -1.35 -21.44
CA TYR A 45 -4.00 -0.71 -20.78
C TYR A 45 -4.42 -0.16 -19.42
N PRO A 46 -3.53 -0.13 -18.42
CA PRO A 46 -3.82 0.53 -17.16
C PRO A 46 -3.95 2.05 -17.37
N GLU A 47 -5.09 2.61 -16.96
CA GLU A 47 -5.34 4.06 -17.03
C GLU A 47 -4.65 4.84 -15.90
N THR A 48 -4.17 4.14 -14.86
CA THR A 48 -3.58 4.73 -13.67
C THR A 48 -2.17 4.21 -13.47
N THR A 49 -1.18 5.11 -13.53
CA THR A 49 0.20 4.79 -13.16
C THR A 49 0.32 4.63 -11.65
N PHE A 50 1.41 4.02 -11.19
CA PHE A 50 1.67 3.84 -9.76
C PHE A 50 1.68 5.17 -9.00
N GLU A 51 2.33 6.20 -9.55
CA GLU A 51 2.50 7.52 -8.93
C GLU A 51 1.15 8.21 -8.68
N VAL A 52 0.22 8.07 -9.64
CA VAL A 52 -1.15 8.60 -9.51
C VAL A 52 -1.96 7.73 -8.56
N GLY A 53 -1.88 6.40 -8.71
CA GLY A 53 -2.63 5.44 -7.91
C GLY A 53 -2.31 5.55 -6.43
N ILE A 54 -1.03 5.59 -6.06
CA ILE A 54 -0.62 5.64 -4.65
C ILE A 54 -1.11 6.92 -3.94
N VAL A 55 -1.16 8.06 -4.66
CA VAL A 55 -1.72 9.31 -4.14
C VAL A 55 -3.23 9.18 -3.88
N LYS A 56 -3.98 8.63 -4.84
CA LYS A 56 -5.42 8.38 -4.70
C LYS A 56 -5.70 7.44 -3.52
N THR A 57 -4.90 6.38 -3.39
CA THR A 57 -5.02 5.42 -2.28
C THR A 57 -4.79 6.08 -0.93
N ILE A 58 -3.69 6.83 -0.75
CA ILE A 58 -3.41 7.55 0.50
C ILE A 58 -4.57 8.47 0.87
N LYS A 59 -5.06 9.26 -0.10
CA LYS A 59 -6.19 10.16 0.12
C LYS A 59 -7.44 9.39 0.54
N TRP A 60 -7.77 8.30 -0.15
CA TRP A 60 -8.94 7.48 0.19
C TRP A 60 -8.89 7.00 1.64
N TYR A 61 -7.77 6.47 2.11
CA TYR A 61 -7.66 6.03 3.51
C TYR A 61 -7.80 7.17 4.53
N LEU A 62 -7.28 8.36 4.22
CA LEU A 62 -7.43 9.53 5.10
C LEU A 62 -8.87 10.05 5.16
N ASP A 63 -9.59 9.96 4.05
CA ASP A 63 -10.99 10.39 3.93
C ASP A 63 -11.98 9.35 4.52
N ASN A 64 -11.56 8.08 4.70
CA ASN A 64 -12.42 6.96 5.12
C ASN A 64 -12.01 6.35 6.47
N LYS A 65 -11.76 7.19 7.49
CA LYS A 65 -11.30 6.73 8.82
C LYS A 65 -12.30 5.81 9.53
N GLU A 66 -13.59 6.10 9.45
CA GLU A 66 -14.63 5.26 10.07
C GLU A 66 -14.59 3.83 9.49
N TRP A 67 -14.42 3.71 8.17
CA TRP A 67 -14.26 2.39 7.54
C TRP A 67 -13.01 1.68 8.07
N MET A 68 -11.89 2.40 8.19
CA MET A 68 -10.63 1.85 8.70
C MET A 68 -10.77 1.34 10.14
N ASP A 69 -11.40 2.11 11.02
CA ASP A 69 -11.61 1.74 12.42
C ASP A 69 -12.46 0.46 12.54
N ASN A 70 -13.49 0.33 11.68
CA ASN A 70 -14.34 -0.86 11.64
C ASN A 70 -13.59 -2.12 11.20
N VAL A 71 -12.66 -2.03 10.25
CA VAL A 71 -11.95 -3.21 9.71
C VAL A 71 -10.66 -3.58 10.45
N THR A 72 -10.14 -2.68 11.30
CA THR A 72 -8.88 -2.89 12.05
C THR A 72 -9.08 -3.28 13.52
N SER A 73 -10.30 -3.59 13.93
CA SER A 73 -10.64 -3.98 15.29
C SER A 73 -10.78 -5.52 15.44
N GLY A 74 -10.96 -5.98 16.68
CA GLY A 74 -11.23 -7.39 16.97
C GLY A 74 -10.12 -8.33 16.50
N GLU A 75 -10.49 -9.33 15.70
CA GLU A 75 -9.58 -10.38 15.22
C GLU A 75 -8.39 -9.83 14.41
N TYR A 76 -8.56 -8.72 13.70
CA TYR A 76 -7.44 -8.07 13.02
C TYR A 76 -6.36 -7.64 14.01
N LEU A 77 -6.77 -7.03 15.12
CA LEU A 77 -5.85 -6.58 16.17
C LEU A 77 -5.20 -7.76 16.90
N ASN A 78 -5.96 -8.83 17.15
CA ASN A 78 -5.42 -10.07 17.75
C ASN A 78 -4.31 -10.65 16.87
N TYR A 79 -4.59 -10.85 15.58
CA TYR A 79 -3.62 -11.33 14.60
C TYR A 79 -2.37 -10.45 14.55
N TYR A 80 -2.54 -9.12 14.54
CA TYR A 80 -1.41 -8.20 14.50
C TYR A 80 -0.48 -8.36 15.72
N ASN A 81 -1.06 -8.52 16.92
CA ASN A 81 -0.29 -8.73 18.14
C ASN A 81 0.48 -10.06 18.12
N GLU A 82 -0.13 -11.14 17.62
CA GLU A 82 0.52 -12.45 17.54
C GLU A 82 1.67 -12.48 16.53
N MET A 83 1.53 -11.77 15.41
CA MET A 83 2.47 -11.86 14.30
C MET A 83 3.61 -10.85 14.35
N TYR A 84 3.41 -9.68 14.97
CA TYR A 84 4.32 -8.54 14.83
C TYR A 84 4.77 -7.88 16.14
N ARG A 85 4.26 -8.31 17.30
CA ARG A 85 4.58 -7.67 18.59
C ARG A 85 5.63 -8.41 19.40
#